data_AF-A0A1L8ZCT9-F1
#
_entry.id   AF-A0A1L8ZCT9-F1
#
_cell.length_a   1.000
_cell.length_b   1.000
_cell.length_c   1.000
_cell.angle_alpha   90.00
_cell.angle_beta   90.00
_cell.angle_gamma   90.00
#
_symmetry.space_group_name_H-M   'P 1'
#
loop_
_entity.id
_entity.type
_entity.pdbx_description
1 polymer ?
#
loop_
_entity_poly.entity_id
_entity_poly.type
_entity_poly.pdbx_seq_one_letter_code
_entity_poly.pdbx_strand_id
1 'polypeptide(L)'
;MYINTIIESIDSNIAYSPIVFFSLLILAGLNVPISEDAIVLMGGILSSRKNEYTVLIFLGIFWGAYLGDIISFYIGKLMGNKLFKNKKENNLLDKINYYYGQYGVLTLFIGRFIPFGVRNAIFISAGMGNMKSNLFIVSDFFATLLSVIVYFTLSFKLGQSFEIIFSKIKIIIFAIFITLIATIIIICIIKKKKKVDKNLK
;
A
#
# COMPACT_ATOMS: atom_id res chain seq x y z
N MET A 1 7.46 29.93 12.76
CA MET A 1 7.98 29.37 14.03
C MET A 1 7.61 27.90 14.19
N TYR A 2 6.33 27.52 14.31
CA TYR A 2 5.91 26.10 14.46
C TYR A 2 6.39 25.12 13.38
N ILE A 3 6.45 25.55 12.11
CA ILE A 3 6.89 24.68 11.01
C ILE A 3 8.38 24.33 11.16
N ASN A 4 9.22 25.29 11.54
CA ASN A 4 10.65 25.03 11.73
C ASN A 4 10.89 24.11 12.92
N THR A 5 10.12 24.23 14.00
CA THR A 5 10.20 23.34 15.17
C THR A 5 9.79 21.89 14.82
N ILE A 6 8.77 21.72 13.96
CA ILE A 6 8.37 20.40 13.47
C ILE A 6 9.45 19.81 12.54
N ILE A 7 10.04 20.64 11.68
CA ILE A 7 11.12 20.21 10.78
C ILE A 7 12.37 19.80 11.59
N GLU A 8 12.76 20.58 12.60
CA GLU A 8 13.87 20.25 13.51
C GLU A 8 13.61 18.96 14.31
N SER A 9 12.35 18.71 14.71
CA SER A 9 11.95 17.47 15.39
C SER A 9 12.02 16.24 14.46
N ILE A 10 11.74 16.42 13.17
CA ILE A 10 11.90 15.37 12.16
C ILE A 10 13.38 15.14 11.87
N ASP A 11 14.16 16.21 11.77
CA ASP A 11 15.59 16.18 11.46
C ASP A 11 16.46 15.55 12.55
N SER A 12 16.06 15.68 13.82
CA SER A 12 16.70 15.01 14.96
C SER A 12 16.39 13.51 15.04
N ASN A 13 15.28 13.08 14.44
CA ASN A 13 14.82 11.67 14.47
C ASN A 13 14.95 10.96 13.12
N ILE A 14 15.55 11.61 12.12
CA ILE A 14 15.63 11.07 10.75
C ILE A 14 16.41 9.75 10.68
N ALA A 15 17.35 9.54 11.59
CA ALA A 15 18.09 8.29 11.74
C ALA A 15 17.19 7.07 12.01
N TYR A 16 16.02 7.27 12.63
CA TYR A 16 15.04 6.21 12.89
C TYR A 16 14.08 5.97 11.73
N SER A 17 14.02 6.88 10.75
CA SER A 17 13.08 6.80 9.63
C SER A 17 13.17 5.49 8.82
N PRO A 18 14.36 4.92 8.53
CA PRO A 18 14.46 3.61 7.87
C PRO A 18 13.72 2.49 8.61
N ILE A 19 13.88 2.43 9.93
CA ILE A 19 13.27 1.40 10.79
C ILE A 19 11.76 1.60 10.90
N VAL A 20 11.32 2.85 10.99
CA VAL A 20 9.90 3.21 11.03
C VAL A 20 9.20 2.82 9.72
N PHE A 21 9.76 3.19 8.57
CA PHE A 21 9.17 2.83 7.27
C PHE A 21 9.18 1.32 7.06
N PHE A 22 10.28 0.64 7.41
CA PHE A 22 10.34 -0.81 7.39
C PHE A 22 9.19 -1.43 8.19
N SER A 23 9.03 -1.01 9.45
CA SER A 23 8.01 -1.54 10.36
C SER A 23 6.58 -1.28 9.86
N LEU A 24 6.32 -0.09 9.33
CA LEU A 24 5.01 0.26 8.79
C LEU A 24 4.65 -0.56 7.54
N LEU A 25 5.62 -0.85 6.68
CA LEU A 25 5.40 -1.68 5.49
C LEU A 25 5.21 -3.16 5.85
N ILE A 26 5.91 -3.66 6.87
CA ILE A 26 5.63 -4.98 7.43
C ILE A 26 4.18 -5.05 7.98
N LEU A 27 3.74 -4.01 8.69
CA LEU A 27 2.35 -3.92 9.17
C LEU A 27 1.35 -3.86 8.01
N ALA A 28 1.67 -3.14 6.93
CA ALA A 28 0.85 -3.14 5.72
C ALA A 28 0.73 -4.55 5.10
N GLY A 29 1.83 -5.31 5.04
CA GLY A 29 1.84 -6.72 4.64
C GLY A 29 1.05 -7.65 5.56
N LEU A 30 0.80 -7.25 6.82
CA LEU A 30 -0.11 -7.92 7.74
C LEU A 30 -1.59 -7.53 7.53
N ASN A 31 -1.93 -6.92 6.38
CA ASN A 31 -3.27 -6.48 6.02
C ASN A 31 -3.84 -5.36 6.88
N VAL A 32 -2.98 -4.58 7.53
CA VAL A 32 -3.39 -3.29 8.11
C VAL A 32 -3.65 -2.33 6.93
N PRO A 33 -4.75 -1.55 6.91
CA PRO A 33 -5.10 -0.64 5.82
C PRO A 33 -4.19 0.59 5.79
N ILE A 34 -2.91 0.37 5.55
CA ILE A 34 -1.86 1.38 5.43
C ILE A 34 -1.49 1.49 3.95
N SER A 35 -1.43 2.72 3.45
CA SER A 35 -0.98 2.96 2.08
C SER A 35 0.54 2.87 2.01
N GLU A 36 1.06 1.76 1.47
CA GLU A 36 2.50 1.62 1.24
C GLU A 36 3.02 2.67 0.25
N ASP A 37 2.24 3.02 -0.77
CA ASP A 37 2.63 4.03 -1.77
C ASP A 37 2.85 5.39 -1.09
N ALA A 38 2.02 5.72 -0.09
CA ALA A 38 2.22 6.92 0.71
C ALA A 38 3.53 6.87 1.51
N ILE A 39 3.90 5.71 2.07
CA ILE A 39 5.15 5.51 2.79
C ILE A 39 6.36 5.68 1.86
N VAL A 40 6.32 5.08 0.67
CA VAL A 40 7.39 5.21 -0.34
C VAL A 40 7.57 6.67 -0.75
N LEU A 41 6.47 7.37 -1.03
CA LEU A 41 6.50 8.79 -1.41
C LEU A 41 7.01 9.67 -0.27
N MET A 42 6.57 9.43 0.97
CA MET A 42 7.07 10.14 2.17
C MET A 42 8.57 9.93 2.36
N GLY A 43 9.05 8.70 2.15
CA GLY A 43 10.47 8.37 2.25
C GLY A 43 11.35 9.09 1.24
N GLY A 44 10.94 9.13 -0.03
CA GLY A 44 11.69 9.86 -1.06
C GLY A 44 11.70 11.37 -0.82
N ILE A 45 10.56 11.94 -0.43
CA ILE A 45 10.44 13.34 -0.01
C ILE A 45 11.38 13.64 1.16
N LEU A 46 11.38 12.81 2.19
CA LEU A 46 12.20 13.02 3.38
C LEU A 46 13.69 12.96 3.03
N SER A 47 14.05 12.03 2.15
CA SER A 47 15.43 11.86 1.66
C SER A 47 15.92 13.05 0.83
N SER A 48 15.01 13.78 0.15
CA SER A 48 15.38 14.98 -0.62
C SER A 48 15.97 16.11 0.24
N ARG A 49 15.69 16.11 1.55
CA ARG A 49 16.12 17.15 2.50
C ARG A 49 17.47 16.85 3.12
N LYS A 50 17.80 15.58 3.33
CA LYS A 50 19.06 15.12 3.94
C LYS A 50 19.61 13.92 3.17
N ASN A 51 20.58 14.19 2.31
CA ASN A 51 21.10 13.20 1.37
C ASN A 51 21.83 12.02 2.06
N GLU A 52 22.34 12.23 3.28
CA GLU A 52 23.12 11.26 4.06
C GLU A 52 22.36 9.97 4.42
N TYR A 53 21.05 10.05 4.69
CA TYR A 53 20.24 8.86 5.07
C TYR A 53 19.45 8.27 3.90
N THR A 54 19.55 8.85 2.70
CA THR A 54 18.77 8.45 1.52
C THR A 54 18.87 6.95 1.23
N VAL A 55 20.09 6.41 1.26
CA VAL A 55 20.33 4.98 0.98
C VAL A 55 19.69 4.10 2.04
N LEU A 56 19.80 4.47 3.32
CA LEU A 56 19.22 3.70 4.42
C LEU A 56 17.68 3.74 4.37
N ILE A 57 17.11 4.90 4.08
CA ILE A 57 15.65 5.07 3.93
C ILE A 57 15.16 4.23 2.76
N PHE A 58 15.84 4.28 1.60
CA PHE A 58 15.52 3.45 0.44
C PHE A 58 15.57 1.96 0.78
N LEU A 59 16.62 1.50 1.46
CA LEU A 59 16.76 0.10 1.85
C LEU A 59 15.68 -0.33 2.84
N GLY A 60 15.35 0.50 3.83
CA GLY A 60 14.27 0.22 4.79
C GLY A 60 12.92 0.08 4.12
N ILE A 61 12.62 0.95 3.15
CA ILE A 61 11.40 0.89 2.35
C ILE A 61 11.38 -0.34 1.46
N PHE A 62 12.46 -0.58 0.72
CA PHE A 62 12.58 -1.72 -0.19
C PHE A 62 12.40 -3.05 0.55
N TRP A 63 13.13 -3.27 1.64
CA TRP A 63 13.02 -4.50 2.41
C TRP A 63 11.71 -4.62 3.18
N GLY A 64 11.14 -3.50 3.63
CA GLY A 64 9.85 -3.49 4.31
C GLY A 64 8.72 -3.91 3.39
N ALA A 65 8.62 -3.30 2.20
CA ALA A 65 7.66 -3.71 1.17
C ALA A 65 7.96 -5.14 0.71
N TYR A 66 9.25 -5.39 0.45
CA TYR A 66 9.93 -6.68 0.34
C TYR A 66 9.22 -7.85 1.04
N LEU A 67 9.43 -7.81 2.34
CA LEU A 67 9.03 -8.85 3.26
C LEU A 67 7.52 -8.77 3.55
N GLY A 68 6.92 -7.59 3.52
CA GLY A 68 5.47 -7.42 3.67
C GLY A 68 4.67 -8.18 2.61
N ASP A 69 5.14 -8.18 1.36
CA ASP A 69 4.52 -8.89 0.24
C ASP A 69 4.65 -10.41 0.39
N ILE A 70 5.83 -10.86 0.81
CA ILE A 70 6.07 -12.28 1.14
C ILE A 70 5.14 -12.73 2.27
N ILE A 71 4.97 -11.92 3.32
CA ILE A 71 4.04 -12.21 4.42
C ILE A 71 2.61 -12.34 3.89
N SER A 72 2.15 -11.38 3.09
CA SER A 72 0.82 -11.40 2.47
C SER A 72 0.59 -12.66 1.64
N PHE A 73 1.57 -13.05 0.85
CA PHE A 73 1.55 -14.27 0.04
C PHE A 73 1.44 -15.54 0.90
N TYR A 74 2.25 -15.66 1.95
CA TYR A 74 2.18 -16.83 2.84
C TYR A 74 0.89 -16.89 3.65
N ILE A 75 0.33 -15.74 4.05
CA ILE A 75 -1.01 -15.66 4.65
C ILE A 75 -2.03 -16.25 3.67
N GLY A 76 -2.00 -15.81 2.41
CA GLY A 76 -2.86 -16.36 1.35
C GLY A 76 -2.69 -17.85 1.14
N LYS A 77 -1.45 -18.35 1.13
CA LYS A 77 -1.15 -19.78 0.98
C LYS A 77 -1.67 -20.62 2.14
N LEU A 78 -1.52 -20.15 3.38
CA LEU A 78 -2.06 -20.81 4.56
C LEU A 78 -3.60 -20.81 4.55
N MET A 79 -4.22 -19.70 4.16
CA MET A 79 -5.68 -19.61 4.01
C MET A 79 -6.20 -20.53 2.91
N GLY A 80 -5.55 -20.55 1.75
CA GLY A 80 -5.90 -21.45 0.65
C GLY A 80 -5.83 -22.92 1.06
N ASN A 81 -4.72 -23.32 1.68
CA ASN A 81 -4.55 -24.69 2.16
C ASN A 81 -5.62 -25.11 3.19
N LYS A 82 -6.10 -24.19 4.04
CA LYS A 82 -7.17 -24.47 5.01
C LYS A 82 -8.56 -24.49 4.38
N LEU A 83 -8.88 -23.52 3.54
CA LEU A 83 -10.20 -23.35 2.91
C LEU A 83 -10.50 -24.45 1.89
N PHE A 84 -9.46 -25.00 1.27
CA PHE A 84 -9.59 -25.87 0.11
C PHE A 84 -9.13 -27.32 0.34
N LYS A 85 -8.71 -27.66 1.56
CA LYS A 85 -8.24 -29.00 1.94
C LYS A 85 -9.25 -30.13 1.65
N ASN A 86 -10.55 -29.82 1.69
CA ASN A 86 -11.65 -30.80 1.65
C ASN A 86 -12.61 -30.64 0.47
N LYS A 87 -12.33 -29.78 -0.52
CA LYS A 87 -13.21 -29.56 -1.68
C LYS A 87 -12.43 -29.78 -2.98
N LYS A 88 -12.56 -30.99 -3.54
CA LYS A 88 -11.93 -31.43 -4.81
C LYS A 88 -12.43 -30.67 -6.06
N GLU A 89 -13.54 -29.93 -5.95
CA GLU A 89 -14.15 -29.20 -7.08
C GLU A 89 -14.55 -27.80 -6.63
N ASN A 90 -13.57 -26.92 -6.42
CA ASN A 90 -13.86 -25.49 -6.28
C ASN A 90 -13.53 -24.81 -7.60
N ASN A 91 -14.56 -24.59 -8.43
CA ASN A 91 -14.47 -23.81 -9.67
C ASN A 91 -13.73 -22.47 -9.50
N LEU A 92 -13.75 -21.89 -8.31
CA LEU A 92 -13.07 -20.63 -7.99
C LEU A 92 -11.55 -20.82 -7.85
N LEU A 93 -11.09 -21.92 -7.26
CA LEU A 93 -9.67 -22.26 -7.16
C LEU A 93 -9.07 -22.58 -8.52
N ASP A 94 -9.77 -23.37 -9.33
CA ASP A 94 -9.27 -23.76 -10.65
C ASP A 94 -9.13 -22.55 -11.56
N LYS A 95 -10.06 -21.58 -11.45
CA LYS A 95 -9.95 -20.28 -12.10
C LYS A 95 -8.73 -19.48 -11.62
N ILE A 96 -8.51 -19.40 -10.30
CA ILE A 96 -7.35 -18.68 -9.74
C ILE A 96 -6.04 -19.37 -10.18
N ASN A 97 -5.95 -20.69 -10.08
CA ASN A 97 -4.77 -21.47 -10.49
C ASN A 97 -4.49 -21.30 -11.99
N TYR A 98 -5.52 -21.40 -12.83
CA TYR A 98 -5.39 -21.19 -14.27
C TYR A 98 -4.91 -19.76 -14.59
N TYR A 99 -5.50 -18.76 -13.93
CA TYR A 99 -5.13 -17.35 -14.13
C TYR A 99 -3.68 -17.07 -13.71
N TYR A 100 -3.26 -17.53 -12.53
CA TYR A 100 -1.88 -17.37 -12.07
C TYR A 100 -0.89 -18.24 -12.85
N GLY A 101 -1.34 -19.36 -13.42
CA GLY A 101 -0.55 -20.18 -14.33
C GLY A 101 -0.22 -19.49 -15.65
N GLN A 102 -1.15 -18.68 -16.19
CA GLN A 102 -0.99 -17.96 -17.45
C GLN A 102 -0.40 -16.55 -17.28
N TYR A 103 -0.85 -15.81 -16.25
CA TYR A 103 -0.55 -14.38 -16.08
C TYR A 103 0.19 -14.05 -14.79
N GLY A 104 0.53 -15.03 -13.95
CA GLY A 104 0.93 -14.78 -12.55
C GLY A 104 2.02 -13.74 -12.37
N VAL A 105 3.13 -13.85 -13.12
CA VAL A 105 4.22 -12.86 -13.05
C VAL A 105 3.75 -11.47 -13.46
N LEU A 106 3.06 -11.36 -14.60
CA LEU A 106 2.55 -10.09 -15.12
C LEU A 106 1.55 -9.43 -14.15
N THR A 107 0.69 -10.23 -13.52
CA THR A 107 -0.26 -9.77 -12.50
C THR A 107 0.44 -9.16 -11.30
N LEU A 108 1.58 -9.72 -10.86
CA LEU A 108 2.37 -9.13 -9.78
C LEU A 108 2.93 -7.76 -10.18
N PHE A 109 3.52 -7.66 -11.38
CA PHE A 109 4.06 -6.40 -11.88
C PHE A 109 2.99 -5.31 -12.04
N ILE A 110 1.88 -5.63 -12.72
CA ILE A 110 0.79 -4.69 -12.95
C ILE A 110 0.09 -4.33 -11.63
N GLY A 111 -0.10 -5.32 -10.75
CA GLY A 111 -0.74 -5.15 -9.45
C GLY A 111 -0.05 -4.12 -8.57
N ARG A 112 1.26 -3.91 -8.72
CA ARG A 112 2.00 -2.88 -7.97
C ARG A 112 1.68 -1.45 -8.39
N PHE A 113 1.23 -1.24 -9.62
CA PHE A 113 0.86 0.09 -10.10
C PHE A 113 -0.59 0.44 -9.76
N ILE A 114 -1.35 -0.48 -9.16
CA ILE A 114 -2.74 -0.27 -8.75
C ILE A 114 -2.76 0.22 -7.29
N PRO A 115 -3.11 1.50 -7.06
CA PRO A 115 -3.22 2.05 -5.70
C PRO A 115 -4.45 1.48 -4.94
N PHE A 116 -4.57 1.82 -3.66
CA PHE A 116 -5.73 1.56 -2.78
C PHE A 116 -5.88 0.12 -2.23
N GLY A 117 -4.78 -0.57 -1.94
CA GLY A 117 -4.82 -1.83 -1.17
C GLY A 117 -5.29 -3.06 -1.96
N VAL A 118 -5.52 -2.91 -3.27
CA VAL A 118 -5.76 -4.03 -4.20
C VAL A 118 -4.56 -4.97 -4.23
N ARG A 119 -3.35 -4.44 -3.99
CA ARG A 119 -2.09 -5.20 -3.96
C ARG A 119 -2.10 -6.38 -2.98
N ASN A 120 -2.51 -6.16 -1.73
CA ASN A 120 -2.57 -7.25 -0.74
C ASN A 120 -3.53 -8.37 -1.18
N ALA A 121 -4.66 -8.00 -1.80
CA ALA A 121 -5.61 -8.98 -2.34
C ALA A 121 -4.99 -9.80 -3.49
N ILE A 122 -4.17 -9.18 -4.34
CA ILE A 122 -3.41 -9.87 -5.39
C ILE A 122 -2.43 -10.86 -4.77
N PHE A 123 -1.61 -10.44 -3.80
CA PHE A 123 -0.61 -11.34 -3.20
C PHE A 123 -1.25 -12.48 -2.39
N ILE A 124 -2.32 -12.20 -1.66
CA ILE A 124 -3.11 -13.22 -0.97
C ILE A 124 -3.70 -14.20 -1.98
N SER A 125 -4.32 -13.72 -3.05
CA SER A 125 -4.91 -14.61 -4.07
C SER A 125 -3.85 -15.42 -4.83
N ALA A 126 -2.66 -14.87 -5.05
CA ALA A 126 -1.52 -15.61 -5.60
C ALA A 126 -1.08 -16.75 -4.67
N GLY A 127 -1.05 -16.49 -3.36
CA GLY A 127 -0.79 -17.52 -2.34
C GLY A 127 -1.87 -18.59 -2.29
N MET A 128 -3.15 -18.19 -2.32
CA MET A 128 -4.30 -19.10 -2.33
C MET A 128 -4.31 -19.98 -3.59
N GLY A 129 -3.88 -19.44 -4.74
CA GLY A 129 -3.75 -20.12 -6.02
C GLY A 129 -2.54 -21.05 -6.14
N ASN A 130 -1.90 -21.43 -5.02
CA ASN A 130 -0.73 -22.31 -4.99
C ASN A 130 0.38 -21.95 -5.99
N MET A 131 0.56 -20.65 -6.27
CA MET A 131 1.67 -20.19 -7.08
C MET A 131 2.99 -20.65 -6.45
N LYS A 132 3.95 -21.09 -7.27
CA LYS A 132 5.25 -21.55 -6.78
C LYS A 132 5.92 -20.42 -5.99
N SER A 133 6.22 -20.66 -4.72
CA SER A 133 6.77 -19.65 -3.81
C SER A 133 8.06 -19.03 -4.34
N ASN A 134 8.95 -19.83 -4.95
CA ASN A 134 10.19 -19.32 -5.55
C ASN A 134 9.91 -18.37 -6.73
N LEU A 135 8.90 -18.68 -7.55
CA LEU A 135 8.52 -17.83 -8.68
C LEU A 135 7.96 -16.49 -8.17
N PHE A 136 7.12 -16.53 -7.13
CA PHE A 136 6.60 -15.33 -6.48
C PHE A 136 7.75 -14.48 -5.92
N ILE A 137 8.60 -15.06 -5.06
CA ILE A 137 9.69 -14.36 -4.36
C ILE A 137 10.66 -13.68 -5.35
N VAL A 138 11.00 -14.34 -6.46
CA VAL A 138 11.90 -13.76 -7.47
C VAL A 138 11.19 -12.68 -8.30
N SER A 139 9.97 -12.95 -8.77
CA SER A 139 9.23 -12.00 -9.59
C SER A 139 8.89 -10.73 -8.80
N ASP A 140 8.45 -10.92 -7.56
CA ASP A 140 8.10 -9.85 -6.64
C ASP A 140 9.33 -9.01 -6.29
N PHE A 141 10.51 -9.62 -6.09
CA PHE A 141 11.75 -8.87 -5.83
C PHE A 141 12.04 -7.83 -6.93
N PHE A 142 12.00 -8.24 -8.20
CA PHE A 142 12.24 -7.33 -9.32
C PHE A 142 11.12 -6.29 -9.47
N ALA A 143 9.88 -6.70 -9.24
CA ALA A 143 8.74 -5.79 -9.27
C ALA A 143 8.81 -4.74 -8.14
N THR A 144 9.19 -5.13 -6.92
CA THR A 144 9.43 -4.24 -5.77
C THR A 144 10.55 -3.29 -6.10
N LEU A 145 11.68 -3.82 -6.59
CA LEU A 145 12.85 -3.01 -6.84
C LEU A 145 12.54 -1.92 -7.88
N LEU A 146 11.92 -2.31 -8.99
CA LEU A 146 11.57 -1.37 -10.05
C LEU A 146 10.57 -0.31 -9.57
N SER A 147 9.49 -0.75 -8.89
CA SER A 147 8.45 0.17 -8.41
C SER A 147 8.98 1.15 -7.36
N VAL A 148 9.74 0.66 -6.37
CA VAL A 148 10.35 1.50 -5.34
C VAL A 148 11.34 2.48 -5.96
N ILE A 149 12.21 2.07 -6.90
CA ILE A 149 13.12 3.00 -7.59
C ILE A 149 12.34 4.13 -8.27
N VAL A 150 11.28 3.79 -9.02
CA VAL A 150 10.48 4.78 -9.76
C VAL A 150 9.79 5.75 -8.80
N TYR A 151 9.02 5.26 -7.82
CA TYR A 151 8.27 6.11 -6.90
C TYR A 151 9.17 6.90 -5.96
N PHE A 152 10.24 6.29 -5.46
CA PHE A 152 11.21 6.95 -4.58
C PHE A 152 11.97 8.04 -5.31
N THR A 153 12.46 7.79 -6.54
CA THR A 153 13.17 8.81 -7.31
C THR A 153 12.24 9.96 -7.71
N LEU A 154 11.00 9.65 -8.09
CA LEU A 154 9.99 10.66 -8.42
C LEU A 154 9.69 11.55 -7.21
N SER A 155 9.43 10.95 -6.06
CA SER A 155 9.15 11.68 -4.81
C SER A 155 10.36 12.42 -4.26
N PHE A 156 11.58 11.91 -4.45
CA PHE A 156 12.82 12.61 -4.12
C PHE A 156 12.99 13.90 -4.94
N LYS A 157 12.76 13.84 -6.26
CA LYS A 157 12.81 15.03 -7.12
C LYS A 157 11.70 16.03 -6.79
N LEU A 158 10.47 15.56 -6.54
CA LEU A 158 9.37 16.41 -6.08
C LEU A 158 9.68 17.03 -4.70
N GLY A 159 10.38 16.27 -3.86
CA GLY A 159 10.96 16.63 -2.58
C GLY A 159 11.82 17.90 -2.65
N GLN A 160 12.67 18.02 -3.66
CA GLN A 160 13.54 19.18 -3.86
C GLN A 160 12.75 20.46 -4.23
N SER A 161 11.57 20.31 -4.82
CA SER A 161 10.68 21.42 -5.21
C SER A 161 9.60 21.76 -4.16
N PHE A 162 9.86 21.39 -2.90
CA PHE A 162 8.82 21.21 -1.86
C PHE A 162 7.97 22.42 -1.49
N GLU A 163 8.53 23.64 -1.55
CA GLU A 163 7.79 24.84 -1.14
C GLU A 163 6.52 25.08 -1.98
N ILE A 164 6.53 24.66 -3.25
CA ILE A 164 5.41 24.89 -4.18
C ILE A 164 4.32 23.80 -4.03
N ILE A 165 4.69 22.60 -3.60
CA ILE A 165 3.81 21.41 -3.63
C ILE A 165 3.04 21.23 -2.31
N PHE A 166 3.59 21.66 -1.18
CA PHE A 166 2.97 21.49 0.13
C PHE A 166 1.62 22.22 0.26
N SER A 167 1.50 23.37 -0.42
CA SER A 167 0.23 24.10 -0.55
C SER A 167 -0.83 23.27 -1.31
N LYS A 168 -0.43 22.61 -2.40
CA LYS A 168 -1.34 21.81 -3.24
C LYS A 168 -1.77 20.50 -2.57
N ILE A 169 -0.87 19.83 -1.84
CA ILE A 169 -1.21 18.57 -1.14
C ILE A 169 -2.20 18.83 0.00
N LYS A 170 -2.06 19.93 0.76
CA LYS A 170 -3.06 20.34 1.76
C LYS A 170 -4.44 20.52 1.14
N ILE A 171 -4.52 21.18 -0.01
CA ILE A 171 -5.79 21.42 -0.72
C ILE A 171 -6.42 20.09 -1.16
N ILE A 172 -5.62 19.16 -1.68
CA ILE A 172 -6.11 17.85 -2.15
C ILE A 172 -6.64 17.01 -0.97
N ILE A 173 -5.87 16.91 0.13
CA ILE A 173 -6.29 16.17 1.32
C ILE A 173 -7.54 16.79 1.95
N PHE A 174 -7.62 18.12 2.02
CA PHE A 174 -8.77 18.84 2.53
C PHE A 174 -10.01 18.68 1.64
N ALA A 175 -9.85 18.69 0.32
CA ALA A 175 -10.94 18.46 -0.65
C ALA A 175 -11.49 17.02 -0.57
N ILE A 176 -10.61 16.03 -0.39
CA ILE A 176 -11.01 14.63 -0.17
C ILE A 176 -11.78 14.50 1.14
N PHE A 177 -11.32 15.16 2.21
CA PHE A 177 -12.01 15.14 3.50
C PHE A 177 -13.42 15.76 3.44
N ILE A 178 -13.58 16.89 2.75
CA ILE A 178 -14.88 17.56 2.57
C ILE A 178 -15.85 16.70 1.75
N THR A 179 -15.39 16.12 0.65
CA THR A 179 -16.25 15.28 -0.21
C THR A 179 -16.73 14.04 0.52
N LEU A 180 -15.87 13.43 1.34
CA LEU A 180 -16.22 12.25 2.15
C LEU A 180 -17.26 12.60 3.24
N ILE A 181 -17.09 13.74 3.93
CA ILE A 181 -18.08 14.26 4.90
C ILE A 181 -19.42 14.58 4.23
N ALA A 182 -19.40 15.27 3.09
CA ALA A 182 -20.62 15.62 2.35
C ALA A 182 -21.40 14.37 1.93
N THR A 183 -20.69 13.34 1.46
CA THR A 183 -21.29 12.06 1.05
C THR A 183 -21.94 11.34 2.24
N ILE A 184 -21.28 11.32 3.40
CA ILE A 184 -21.83 10.74 4.65
C ILE A 184 -23.10 11.50 5.10
N ILE A 185 -23.09 12.83 5.05
CA ILE A 185 -24.23 13.67 5.44
C ILE A 185 -25.43 13.41 4.52
N ILE A 186 -25.21 13.36 3.20
CA ILE A 186 -26.26 13.06 2.21
C ILE A 186 -26.88 11.68 2.49
N ILE A 187 -26.05 10.66 2.72
CA ILE A 187 -26.53 9.30 3.03
C ILE A 187 -27.34 9.29 4.35
N CYS A 188 -26.89 10.01 5.38
CA CYS A 188 -27.61 10.14 6.66
C CYS A 188 -28.97 10.84 6.49
N ILE A 189 -29.06 11.88 5.67
CA ILE A 189 -30.32 12.60 5.39
C ILE A 189 -31.29 11.69 4.62
N ILE A 190 -30.81 10.96 3.61
CA ILE A 190 -31.64 10.01 2.84
C ILE A 190 -32.13 8.87 3.75
N LYS A 191 -31.28 8.34 4.63
CA LYS A 191 -31.67 7.32 5.62
C LYS A 191 -32.69 7.85 6.64
N LYS A 192 -32.58 9.10 7.08
CA LYS A 192 -33.58 9.74 7.96
C LYS A 192 -34.93 9.91 7.24
N LYS A 193 -34.95 10.39 5.99
CA LYS A 193 -36.19 10.52 5.20
C LYS A 193 -36.88 9.16 4.97
N LYS A 194 -36.14 8.12 4.60
CA LYS A 194 -36.69 6.75 4.42
C LYS A 194 -37.25 6.13 5.72
N LYS A 195 -36.76 6.53 6.90
CA LYS A 195 -37.24 6.02 8.20
C LYS A 195 -38.52 6.73 8.67
N VAL A 196 -38.73 7.98 8.27
CA VAL A 196 -39.95 8.76 8.57
C VAL A 196 -41.12 8.29 7.69
N ASP A 197 -40.90 8.05 6.39
CA ASP A 197 -41.95 7.57 5.48
C ASP A 197 -42.44 6.14 5.78
N LYS A 198 -41.63 5.33 6.48
CA LYS A 198 -42.00 3.95 6.88
C LYS A 198 -42.79 3.89 8.20
N ASN A 199 -42.79 4.97 8.99
CA ASN A 199 -43.57 5.07 10.23
C ASN A 199 -44.95 5.74 10.01
N LEU A 200 -45.23 6.20 8.79
CA LEU A 200 -46.49 6.84 8.37
C LEU A 200 -47.38 5.93 7.49
N LYS A 201 -46.97 4.67 7.28
CA LYS A 201 -47.77 3.59 6.68
C LYS A 201 -48.03 2.53 7.74
#